data_AF-A0A8J4TTU5-F1
#
_entry.id   AF-A0A8J4TTU5-F1
#
_cell.length_a   1.000
_cell.length_b   1.000
_cell.length_c   1.000
_cell.angle_alpha   90.00
_cell.angle_beta   90.00
_cell.angle_gamma   90.00
#
_symmetry.space_group_name_H-M   'P 1'
#
loop_
_entity.id
_entity.type
_entity.pdbx_description
1 polymer ?
#
loop_
_entity_poly.entity_id
_entity_poly.type
_entity_poly.pdbx_seq_one_letter_code
_entity_poly.pdbx_strand_id
1 'polypeptide(L)' 'MVCTSLGIAPARLLASFADWIDLDGPILLARDRDHPVPYANGRIGIPPRKLWG' A
#
# COMPACT_ATOMS: atom_id res chain seq x y z
N MET A 1 -1.54 -7.15 8.64
CA MET A 1 -0.89 -8.39 8.11
C MET A 1 0.41 -7.99 7.44
N VAL A 2 1.50 -8.75 7.59
CA VAL A 2 2.74 -8.49 6.83
C VAL A 2 2.54 -9.00 5.39
N CYS A 3 2.61 -8.12 4.40
CA CYS A 3 2.33 -8.44 3.00
C CYS A 3 3.04 -7.48 2.03
N THR A 4 3.09 -7.85 0.76
CA THR A 4 3.65 -6.99 -0.31
C THR A 4 2.67 -5.89 -0.74
N SER A 5 3.16 -4.88 -1.46
CA SER A 5 2.33 -3.79 -1.99
C SER A 5 1.14 -4.25 -2.83
N LEU A 6 1.18 -5.43 -3.44
CA LEU A 6 0.05 -5.97 -4.21
C LEU A 6 -1.18 -6.21 -3.34
N GLY A 7 -1.00 -6.67 -2.09
CA GLY A 7 -2.11 -6.86 -1.16
C GLY A 7 -2.72 -5.54 -0.70
N ILE A 8 -1.89 -4.51 -0.57
CA ILE A 8 -2.32 -3.17 -0.14
C ILE A 8 -3.01 -2.40 -1.27
N ALA A 9 -2.63 -2.60 -2.54
CA ALA A 9 -3.17 -1.84 -3.66
C ALA A 9 -4.71 -1.80 -3.74
N PRO A 10 -5.44 -2.94 -3.69
CA PRO A 10 -6.91 -2.90 -3.65
C PRO A 10 -7.45 -2.37 -2.32
N ALA A 11 -6.81 -2.68 -1.18
CA ALA A 11 -7.25 -2.19 0.13
C ALA A 11 -7.19 -0.65 0.22
N ARG A 12 -6.20 -0.03 -0.44
CA ARG A 12 -6.05 1.42 -0.52
C ARG A 12 -7.23 2.12 -1.21
N LEU A 13 -7.97 1.45 -2.09
CA LEU A 13 -9.18 2.01 -2.70
C LEU A 13 -10.30 2.22 -1.68
N LEU A 14 -10.34 1.41 -0.62
CA LEU A 14 -11.34 1.50 0.45
C LEU A 14 -10.94 2.49 1.54
N ALA A 15 -9.70 3.02 1.52
CA ALA A 15 -9.17 3.86 2.60
C ALA A 15 -9.96 5.14 2.84
N SER A 16 -10.64 5.70 1.84
CA SER A 16 -11.48 6.91 2.02
C SER A 16 -12.81 6.63 2.75
N PHE A 17 -13.17 5.36 2.95
CA PHE A 17 -14.41 4.95 3.61
C PHE A 17 -14.21 4.58 5.09
N ALA A 18 -13.00 4.75 5.61
CA ALA A 18 -12.66 4.41 6.99
C ALA A 18 -11.99 5.61 7.68
N ASP A 19 -12.30 5.78 8.97
CA ASP A 19 -11.63 6.77 9.83
C ASP A 19 -10.20 6.34 10.16
N TRP A 20 -9.95 5.03 10.19
CA TRP A 20 -8.66 4.42 10.52
C TRP A 20 -8.30 3.32 9.53
N ILE A 21 -7.03 3.29 9.16
CA ILE A 21 -6.46 2.25 8.29
C ILE A 21 -5.12 1.77 8.84
N ASP A 22 -4.89 0.47 8.74
CA ASP A 22 -3.59 -0.16 8.95
C ASP A 22 -3.15 -0.83 7.64
N LEU A 23 -2.38 -0.09 6.84
CA LEU A 23 -1.91 -0.50 5.51
C LEU A 23 -0.37 -0.43 5.44
N ASP A 24 0.32 -0.84 6.50
CA ASP A 24 1.77 -0.71 6.64
C ASP A 24 2.58 -1.97 6.28
N GLY A 25 1.90 -3.09 5.96
CA GLY A 25 2.55 -4.37 5.68
C GLY A 25 3.82 -4.31 4.80
N PRO A 26 3.83 -3.55 3.68
CA PRO A 26 4.99 -3.44 2.79
C PRO A 26 6.20 -2.72 3.41
N ILE A 27 6.00 -1.75 4.30
CA ILE A 27 7.12 -1.01 4.91
C ILE A 27 7.88 -1.86 5.94
N LEU A 28 7.31 -3.01 6.34
CA LEU A 28 7.94 -3.98 7.22
C LEU A 28 8.80 -5.00 6.45
N LEU A 29 8.78 -4.99 5.12
CA LEU A 29 9.55 -5.89 4.27
C LEU A 29 10.93 -5.30 3.93
N ALA A 30 11.98 -6.11 3.99
CA ALA A 30 13.32 -5.71 3.53
C ALA A 30 13.36 -5.44 2.00
N ARG A 31 12.47 -6.11 1.26
CA ARG A 31 12.28 -5.91 -0.18
C ARG A 31 10.82 -6.11 -0.54
N ASP A 32 10.27 -5.14 -1.28
CA ASP A 32 8.95 -5.23 -1.88
C ASP A 32 9.07 -5.32 -3.42
N ARG A 33 7.96 -5.16 -4.15
CA ARG A 33 7.90 -5.22 -5.61
C ARG A 33 8.54 -4.01 -6.28
N ASP A 34 8.90 -4.16 -7.56
CA ASP A 34 9.58 -3.12 -8.34
C ASP A 34 8.72 -1.84 -8.55
N HIS A 35 7.40 -1.98 -8.46
CA HIS A 35 6.45 -0.87 -8.49
C HIS A 35 5.59 -0.89 -7.22
N PRO A 36 6.10 -0.45 -6.05
CA PRO A 36 5.37 -0.57 -4.79
C PRO A 36 4.31 0.53 -4.66
N VAL A 37 3.43 0.38 -3.66
CA VAL A 37 2.60 1.49 -3.20
C VAL A 37 3.52 2.56 -2.59
N PRO A 38 3.39 3.84 -2.98
CA PRO A 38 4.24 4.89 -2.44
C PRO A 38 3.86 5.22 -0.99
N TYR A 39 4.87 5.35 -0.15
CA TYR A 39 4.77 5.88 1.21
C TYR A 39 5.66 7.12 1.30
N ALA A 40 5.12 8.22 1.82
CA ALA A 40 5.88 9.43 2.05
C ALA A 40 5.29 10.22 3.22
N ASN A 41 6.14 10.70 4.13
CA ASN A 41 5.76 11.56 5.25
C ASN A 41 4.59 10.99 6.08
N GLY A 42 4.62 9.69 6.37
CA GLY A 42 3.56 9.01 7.14
C GLY A 42 2.24 8.84 6.40
N ARG A 43 2.19 9.08 5.08
CA ARG A 43 1.00 8.93 4.25
C ARG A 43 1.19 7.87 3.18
N ILE A 44 0.12 7.14 2.90
CA ILE A 44 0.02 6.17 1.80
C ILE A 44 -0.56 6.84 0.54
N GLY A 45 0.16 6.76 -0.57
CA GLY A 45 -0.25 7.36 -1.84
C GLY A 45 -1.16 6.46 -2.68
N ILE A 46 -1.28 6.78 -3.96
CA ILE A 46 -2.08 6.01 -4.92
C ILE A 46 -1.21 4.89 -5.52
N PRO A 47 -1.68 3.62 -5.55
CA PRO A 47 -0.97 2.53 -6.20
C PRO A 47 -0.77 2.79 -7.71
N PRO A 48 0.42 2.56 -8.27
CA PRO A 48 0.63 2.71 -9.71
C PRO A 48 -0.07 1.57 -10.47
N ARG A 49 -0.58 1.85 -11.68
CA ARG A 49 -1.20 0.81 -12.54
C ARG A 49 -0.26 -0.36 -12.83
N LYS A 50 1.05 -0.10 -12.95
CA LYS A 50 2.06 -1.16 -13.13
C LYS A 50 2.14 -2.16 -11.97
N LEU A 51 1.63 -1.81 -10.79
CA LEU A 51 1.51 -2.72 -9.65
C LEU A 51 0.24 -3.56 -9.76
N TRP A 52 -0.89 -2.89 -9.97
CA TRP A 52 -2.23 -3.48 -9.93
C TRP A 52 -3.24 -2.51 -10.58
N GLY A 53 -4.06 -3.00 -11.52
CA GLY A 53 -4.98 -2.19 -12.36
C GLY A 53 -4.32 -1.62 -13.62
#